data_AF-A0A2L2WIU6-F1
#
_entry.id   AF-A0A2L2WIU6-F1
#
_cell.length_a   1.000
_cell.length_b   1.000
_cell.length_c   1.000
_cell.angle_alpha   90.00
_cell.angle_beta   90.00
_cell.angle_gamma   90.00
#
_symmetry.space_group_name_H-M   'P 1'
#
loop_
_entity.id
_entity.type
_entity.pdbx_description
1 polymer ?
#
loop_
_entity_poly.entity_id
_entity_poly.type
_entity_poly.pdbx_seq_one_letter_code
_entity_poly.pdbx_strand_id
1 'polypeptide(L)'
;MEQSMISGEMRPAVSPMGSAGDREFVIIGLTDNRSPWFPPEVVSEIKSSRVFSGGRRHHEIVAAMLPQDAEWIDITVPIDAVFGVYENYRERIVVFASGDPLFFGFANTVRRKLPFVPIRLYPAFNSLQTLAHRMVIPYHDMRVVSLTGRPWHGLDRALIECCPLIGVLTDRERTPAAIARRMMDFGYDNYLMTVGENLGNA
;
A
#
# COMPACT_ATOMS: atom_id res chain seq x y z
N MET A 1 24.77 2.70 11.80
CA MET A 1 23.71 2.53 12.83
C MET A 1 23.17 1.12 12.64
N GLU A 2 23.31 0.27 13.63
CA GLU A 2 22.81 -1.12 13.58
C GLU A 2 21.38 -1.14 14.09
N GLN A 3 20.51 -1.93 13.45
CA GLN A 3 19.10 -2.09 13.81
C GLN A 3 18.77 -3.59 13.79
N SER A 4 17.88 -4.03 14.68
CA SER A 4 17.46 -5.42 14.77
C SER A 4 15.94 -5.54 14.84
N MET A 5 15.41 -6.67 14.38
CA MET A 5 13.99 -7.00 14.44
C MET A 5 13.84 -8.35 15.14
N ILE A 6 12.96 -8.43 16.13
CA ILE A 6 12.62 -9.68 16.85
C ILE A 6 11.16 -10.00 16.54
N SER A 7 10.88 -11.23 16.12
CA SER A 7 9.53 -11.72 15.85
C SER A 7 9.26 -12.98 16.65
N GLY A 8 8.06 -13.10 17.24
CA GLY A 8 7.57 -14.36 17.83
C GLY A 8 6.98 -15.25 16.73
N GLU A 9 7.48 -16.49 16.62
CA GLU A 9 7.19 -17.50 15.58
C GLU A 9 6.98 -17.00 14.14
N MET A 10 8.02 -17.15 13.30
CA MET A 10 7.89 -17.16 11.84
C MET A 10 8.44 -18.47 11.29
N ARG A 11 7.59 -19.36 10.75
CA ARG A 11 7.96 -20.19 9.58
C ARG A 11 6.73 -20.50 8.72
N PRO A 12 6.78 -20.15 7.42
CA PRO A 12 6.80 -21.16 6.40
C PRO A 12 8.24 -21.59 6.19
N ALA A 13 8.43 -22.86 5.90
CA ALA A 13 9.73 -23.47 5.70
C ALA A 13 10.55 -22.72 4.64
N VAL A 14 11.86 -22.66 4.88
CA VAL A 14 12.81 -22.61 3.76
C VAL A 14 12.46 -23.82 2.88
N SER A 15 12.24 -23.59 1.59
CA SER A 15 12.28 -24.64 0.57
C SER A 15 13.05 -24.11 -0.63
N PRO A 16 13.69 -25.02 -1.36
CA PRO A 16 14.99 -24.82 -1.99
C PRO A 16 14.89 -23.83 -3.14
N MET A 17 16.05 -23.33 -3.60
CA MET A 17 16.20 -22.61 -4.86
C MET A 17 15.26 -23.21 -5.93
N GLY A 18 14.20 -22.48 -6.25
CA GLY A 18 13.30 -22.81 -7.33
C GLY A 18 14.10 -22.80 -8.63
N SER A 19 14.04 -23.92 -9.34
CA SER A 19 14.44 -24.05 -10.73
C SER A 19 13.81 -22.93 -11.58
N ALA A 20 14.49 -22.54 -12.65
CA ALA A 20 13.99 -21.57 -13.64
C ALA A 20 12.52 -21.83 -14.01
N GLY A 21 11.62 -20.90 -13.64
CA GLY A 21 10.20 -20.95 -14.03
C GLY A 21 9.16 -20.34 -13.07
N ASP A 22 9.52 -19.95 -11.84
CA ASP A 22 8.53 -19.44 -10.87
C ASP A 22 8.31 -17.92 -10.97
N ARG A 23 7.04 -17.54 -11.19
CA ARG A 23 6.53 -16.15 -11.22
C ARG A 23 7.05 -15.34 -10.02
N GLU A 24 7.60 -14.16 -10.26
CA GLU A 24 8.02 -13.19 -9.24
C GLU A 24 7.11 -11.96 -9.27
N PHE A 25 6.86 -11.35 -8.10
CA PHE A 25 6.22 -10.03 -8.01
C PHE A 25 7.24 -8.95 -7.63
N VAL A 26 7.31 -7.88 -8.42
CA VAL A 26 8.03 -6.66 -8.05
C VAL A 26 7.01 -5.59 -7.72
N ILE A 27 6.90 -5.17 -6.47
CA ILE A 27 5.85 -4.24 -6.04
C ILE A 27 6.47 -2.88 -5.73
N ILE A 28 6.13 -1.89 -6.55
CA ILE A 28 6.63 -0.53 -6.51
C ILE A 28 5.57 0.38 -5.90
N GLY A 29 5.94 1.01 -4.79
CA GLY A 29 5.20 2.09 -4.15
C GLY A 29 5.31 3.39 -4.92
N LEU A 30 4.21 4.13 -5.01
CA LEU A 30 4.17 5.50 -5.52
C LEU A 30 3.23 6.39 -4.69
N THR A 31 3.48 7.70 -4.74
CA THR A 31 2.55 8.69 -4.20
C THR A 31 1.51 9.09 -5.27
N ASP A 32 0.73 10.15 -5.06
CA ASP A 32 -0.15 10.72 -6.09
C ASP A 32 0.51 11.82 -6.94
N ASN A 33 1.84 11.91 -6.87
CA ASN A 33 2.63 12.74 -7.78
C ASN A 33 2.46 12.25 -9.22
N ARG A 34 2.07 13.14 -10.13
CA ARG A 34 1.92 12.84 -11.57
C ARG A 34 3.25 12.65 -12.30
N SER A 35 4.35 13.12 -11.73
CA SER A 35 5.70 12.98 -12.26
C SER A 35 6.61 12.39 -11.18
N PRO A 36 6.42 11.11 -10.81
CA PRO A 36 7.21 10.49 -9.77
C PRO A 36 8.67 10.37 -10.21
N TRP A 37 9.59 10.62 -9.28
CA TRP A 37 10.98 10.22 -9.46
C TRP A 37 11.15 8.79 -8.97
N PHE A 38 11.77 7.95 -9.80
CA PHE A 38 12.15 6.59 -9.43
C PHE A 38 13.67 6.44 -9.46
N PRO A 39 14.25 5.73 -8.48
CA PRO A 39 15.68 5.44 -8.50
C PRO A 39 16.02 4.49 -9.66
N PRO A 40 17.29 4.49 -10.15
CA PRO A 40 17.68 3.75 -11.36
C PRO A 40 17.32 2.26 -11.36
N GLU A 41 17.39 1.60 -10.20
CA GLU A 41 17.01 0.20 -10.03
C GLU A 41 15.52 -0.03 -10.30
N VAL A 42 14.64 0.87 -9.86
CA VAL A 42 13.20 0.79 -10.14
C VAL A 42 12.92 1.04 -11.62
N VAL A 43 13.61 2.01 -12.23
CA VAL A 43 13.50 2.27 -13.67
C VAL A 43 13.95 1.04 -14.48
N SER A 44 14.98 0.33 -14.03
CA SER A 44 15.44 -0.93 -14.64
C SER A 44 14.37 -2.02 -14.55
N GLU A 45 13.73 -2.19 -13.39
CA GLU A 45 12.62 -3.14 -13.21
C GLU A 45 11.45 -2.83 -14.17
N ILE A 46 11.09 -1.55 -14.32
CA ILE A 46 10.04 -1.12 -15.25
C ILE A 46 10.43 -1.41 -16.69
N LYS A 47 11.64 -1.05 -17.12
CA LYS A 47 12.07 -1.22 -18.52
C LYS A 47 12.30 -2.66 -18.95
N SER A 48 12.62 -3.55 -18.01
CA SER A 48 12.91 -4.97 -18.27
C SER A 48 11.70 -5.88 -18.12
N SER A 49 10.53 -5.34 -17.77
CA SER A 49 9.31 -6.10 -17.54
C SER A 49 8.28 -5.80 -18.62
N ARG A 50 7.42 -6.80 -18.89
CA ARG A 50 6.35 -6.72 -19.88
C ARG A 50 4.97 -6.71 -19.25
N VAL A 51 4.80 -7.35 -18.10
CA VAL A 51 3.51 -7.50 -17.42
C VAL A 51 3.46 -6.59 -16.19
N PHE A 52 2.50 -5.68 -16.19
CA PHE A 52 2.29 -4.69 -15.15
C PHE A 52 0.91 -4.84 -14.53
N SER A 53 0.77 -4.35 -13.31
CA SER A 53 -0.52 -4.30 -12.64
C SER A 53 -0.63 -3.11 -11.70
N GLY A 54 -1.85 -2.63 -11.49
CA GLY A 54 -2.12 -1.53 -10.58
C GLY A 54 -3.56 -1.06 -10.72
N GLY A 55 -3.95 -0.08 -9.92
CA GLY A 55 -5.20 0.63 -10.16
C GLY A 55 -5.07 1.60 -11.34
N ARG A 56 -6.20 2.01 -11.93
CA ARG A 56 -6.25 2.98 -13.04
C ARG A 56 -5.40 4.22 -12.82
N ARG A 57 -5.47 4.82 -11.63
CA ARG A 57 -4.67 6.01 -11.27
C ARG A 57 -3.16 5.73 -11.32
N HIS A 58 -2.72 4.54 -10.94
CA HIS A 58 -1.31 4.18 -11.05
C HIS A 58 -0.90 4.09 -12.51
N HIS A 59 -1.71 3.45 -13.35
CA HIS A 59 -1.46 3.37 -14.79
C HIS A 59 -1.27 4.76 -15.40
N GLU A 60 -2.19 5.68 -15.11
CA GLU A 60 -2.12 7.07 -15.60
C GLU A 60 -0.80 7.77 -15.22
N ILE A 61 -0.28 7.52 -14.01
CA ILE A 61 0.96 8.12 -13.52
C ILE A 61 2.19 7.56 -14.24
N VAL A 62 2.22 6.25 -14.49
CA VAL A 62 3.41 5.56 -15.02
C VAL A 62 3.36 5.30 -16.52
N ALA A 63 2.25 5.58 -17.20
CA ALA A 63 2.03 5.22 -18.60
C ALA A 63 3.17 5.64 -19.54
N ALA A 64 3.72 6.84 -19.34
CA ALA A 64 4.82 7.35 -20.16
C ALA A 64 6.18 6.64 -19.93
N MET A 65 6.29 5.82 -18.89
CA MET A 65 7.50 5.08 -18.51
C MET A 65 7.44 3.60 -18.92
N LEU A 66 6.26 3.09 -19.29
CA LEU A 66 6.07 1.69 -19.64
C LEU A 66 6.68 1.37 -21.02
N PRO A 67 7.23 0.17 -21.22
CA PRO A 67 7.62 -0.33 -22.54
C PRO A 67 6.45 -0.34 -23.54
N GLN A 68 6.76 -0.33 -24.84
CA GLN A 68 5.74 -0.29 -25.90
C GLN A 68 4.86 -1.56 -25.93
N ASP A 69 5.40 -2.71 -25.53
CA ASP A 69 4.74 -4.01 -25.46
C ASP A 69 4.18 -4.33 -24.05
N ALA A 70 4.05 -3.32 -23.19
CA ALA A 70 3.53 -3.47 -21.84
C ALA A 70 2.08 -3.95 -21.82
N GLU A 71 1.81 -5.02 -21.06
CA GLU A 71 0.47 -5.46 -20.70
C GLU A 71 0.10 -4.93 -19.31
N TRP A 72 -1.13 -4.45 -19.14
CA TRP A 72 -1.63 -3.92 -17.88
C TRP A 72 -2.79 -4.74 -17.33
N ILE A 73 -2.67 -5.18 -16.08
CA ILE A 73 -3.69 -5.91 -15.35
C ILE A 73 -4.30 -4.98 -14.29
N ASP A 74 -5.57 -4.62 -14.47
CA ASP A 74 -6.27 -3.74 -13.52
C ASP A 74 -6.55 -4.45 -12.19
N ILE A 75 -6.09 -3.84 -11.09
CA ILE A 75 -6.47 -4.27 -9.74
C ILE A 75 -7.88 -3.75 -9.45
N THR A 76 -8.84 -4.67 -9.49
CA THR A 76 -10.26 -4.40 -9.25
C THR A 76 -10.82 -5.32 -8.17
N VAL A 77 -12.05 -5.03 -7.73
CA VAL A 77 -12.83 -5.90 -6.84
C VAL A 77 -13.79 -6.72 -7.73
N PRO A 78 -13.91 -8.04 -7.55
CA PRO A 78 -13.28 -8.87 -6.52
C PRO A 78 -11.82 -9.21 -6.84
N ILE A 79 -10.98 -9.23 -5.81
CA ILE A 79 -9.54 -9.43 -5.97
C ILE A 79 -9.16 -10.80 -6.56
N ASP A 80 -10.01 -11.82 -6.35
CA ASP A 80 -9.75 -13.18 -6.84
C ASP A 80 -9.73 -13.26 -8.36
N ALA A 81 -10.51 -12.42 -9.05
CA ALA A 81 -10.47 -12.34 -10.50
C ALA A 81 -9.10 -11.86 -11.00
N VAL A 82 -8.48 -10.91 -10.30
CA VAL A 82 -7.14 -10.39 -10.62
C VAL A 82 -6.09 -11.49 -10.48
N PHE A 83 -6.17 -12.30 -9.40
CA PHE A 83 -5.25 -13.41 -9.20
C PHE A 83 -5.45 -14.52 -10.24
N GLY A 84 -6.68 -14.78 -10.68
CA GLY A 84 -6.94 -15.69 -11.79
C GLY A 84 -6.31 -15.22 -13.11
N VAL A 85 -6.28 -13.91 -13.38
CA VAL A 85 -5.55 -13.36 -14.53
C VAL A 85 -4.04 -13.54 -14.36
N TYR A 86 -3.50 -13.33 -13.17
CA TYR A 86 -2.07 -13.57 -12.90
C TYR A 86 -1.65 -15.00 -13.22
N GLU A 87 -2.54 -16.00 -13.09
CA GLU A 87 -2.24 -17.41 -13.40
C GLU A 87 -1.74 -17.65 -14.82
N ASN A 88 -2.13 -16.80 -15.78
CA ASN A 88 -1.74 -16.90 -17.19
C ASN A 88 -0.27 -16.49 -17.45
N TYR A 89 0.39 -15.87 -16.48
CA TYR A 89 1.74 -15.33 -16.65
C TYR A 89 2.74 -16.15 -15.84
N ARG A 90 3.80 -16.67 -16.48
CA ARG A 90 4.91 -17.34 -15.77
C ARG A 90 6.09 -16.40 -15.52
N GLU A 91 6.12 -15.28 -16.24
CA GLU A 91 7.11 -14.22 -16.07
C GLU A 91 6.83 -13.35 -14.84
N ARG A 92 7.75 -12.42 -14.56
CA ARG A 92 7.64 -11.43 -13.51
C ARG A 92 6.47 -10.48 -13.75
N ILE A 93 5.77 -10.11 -12.68
CA ILE A 93 4.72 -9.09 -12.70
C ILE A 93 5.15 -7.88 -11.87
N VAL A 94 5.22 -6.71 -12.50
CA VAL A 94 5.49 -5.44 -11.81
C VAL A 94 4.18 -4.80 -11.35
N VAL A 95 3.99 -4.67 -10.05
CA VAL A 95 2.77 -4.11 -9.46
C VAL A 95 3.03 -2.72 -8.90
N PHE A 96 2.25 -1.74 -9.33
CA PHE A 96 2.24 -0.41 -8.79
C PHE A 96 1.17 -0.27 -7.68
N ALA A 97 1.60 0.15 -6.49
CA ALA A 97 0.78 0.32 -5.30
C ALA A 97 0.95 1.73 -4.69
N SER A 98 -0.05 2.20 -3.94
CA SER A 98 0.04 3.49 -3.24
C SER A 98 0.89 3.39 -1.97
N GLY A 99 1.85 4.29 -1.79
CA GLY A 99 2.69 4.40 -0.59
C GLY A 99 3.61 3.20 -0.40
N ASP A 100 3.67 2.67 0.83
CA ASP A 100 4.46 1.49 1.16
C ASP A 100 3.63 0.21 0.88
N PRO A 101 4.10 -0.70 0.00
CA PRO A 101 3.42 -1.97 -0.30
C PRO A 101 3.07 -2.85 0.91
N LEU A 102 3.80 -2.74 2.03
CA LEU A 102 3.57 -3.48 3.27
C LEU A 102 2.66 -2.73 4.25
N PHE A 103 2.45 -1.43 4.06
CA PHE A 103 1.59 -0.62 4.94
C PHE A 103 0.15 -0.62 4.44
N PHE A 104 -0.63 -1.62 4.85
CA PHE A 104 -1.99 -1.88 4.33
C PHE A 104 -2.05 -2.08 2.79
N GLY A 105 -0.89 -2.20 2.14
CA GLY A 105 -0.75 -2.26 0.69
C GLY A 105 -0.88 -3.67 0.09
N PHE A 106 -0.65 -3.72 -1.23
CA PHE A 106 -0.91 -4.91 -2.05
C PHE A 106 0.04 -6.08 -1.76
N ALA A 107 1.25 -5.84 -1.26
CA ALA A 107 2.19 -6.92 -0.93
C ALA A 107 1.62 -7.86 0.14
N ASN A 108 0.86 -7.32 1.11
CA ASN A 108 0.17 -8.14 2.10
C ASN A 108 -0.87 -9.06 1.46
N THR A 109 -1.55 -8.59 0.40
CA THR A 109 -2.52 -9.40 -0.35
C THR A 109 -1.83 -10.51 -1.13
N VAL A 110 -0.73 -10.20 -1.82
CA VAL A 110 0.09 -11.21 -2.52
C VAL A 110 0.59 -12.27 -1.53
N ARG A 111 1.16 -11.88 -0.39
CA ARG A 111 1.62 -12.83 0.64
C ARG A 111 0.52 -13.73 1.20
N ARG A 112 -0.72 -13.24 1.32
CA ARG A 112 -1.86 -14.06 1.78
C ARG A 112 -2.34 -15.05 0.73
N LYS A 113 -2.37 -14.64 -0.54
CA LYS A 113 -2.90 -15.45 -1.66
C LYS A 113 -1.86 -16.42 -2.23
N LEU A 114 -0.61 -16.00 -2.27
CA LEU A 114 0.54 -16.72 -2.85
C LEU A 114 1.70 -16.71 -1.83
N PRO A 115 1.63 -17.49 -0.75
CA PRO A 115 2.54 -17.37 0.40
C PRO A 115 4.01 -17.66 0.11
N PHE A 116 4.31 -18.39 -0.97
CA PHE A 116 5.68 -18.80 -1.34
C PHE A 116 6.21 -18.06 -2.56
N VAL A 117 5.44 -17.12 -3.13
CA VAL A 117 5.88 -16.39 -4.32
C VAL A 117 7.01 -15.42 -3.95
N PRO A 118 8.10 -15.34 -4.73
CA PRO A 118 9.11 -14.31 -4.52
C PRO A 118 8.51 -12.91 -4.68
N ILE A 119 8.80 -12.03 -3.72
CA ILE A 119 8.36 -10.63 -3.73
C ILE A 119 9.57 -9.73 -3.52
N ARG A 120 9.76 -8.79 -4.45
CA ARG A 120 10.70 -7.66 -4.33
C ARG A 120 9.90 -6.38 -4.12
N LEU A 121 10.36 -5.51 -3.22
CA LEU A 121 9.61 -4.31 -2.82
C LEU A 121 10.44 -3.04 -3.01
N TYR A 122 9.76 -1.99 -3.46
CA TYR A 122 10.30 -0.63 -3.51
C TYR A 122 9.29 0.30 -2.85
N PRO A 123 9.47 0.68 -1.57
CA PRO A 123 8.47 1.48 -0.87
C PRO A 123 8.52 2.95 -1.30
N ALA A 124 7.36 3.61 -1.26
CA ALA A 124 7.26 5.06 -1.21
C ALA A 124 6.72 5.50 0.15
N PHE A 125 6.86 6.77 0.50
CA PHE A 125 6.32 7.30 1.74
C PHE A 125 4.80 7.14 1.78
N ASN A 126 4.27 6.52 2.83
CA ASN A 126 2.83 6.31 2.95
C ASN A 126 2.11 7.60 3.34
N SER A 127 0.80 7.65 3.13
CA SER A 127 0.02 8.89 3.33
C SER A 127 0.09 9.44 4.76
N LEU A 128 0.13 8.58 5.79
CA LEU A 128 0.22 9.01 7.18
C LEU A 128 1.61 9.54 7.51
N GLN A 129 2.68 8.93 6.98
CA GLN A 129 4.03 9.45 7.07
C GLN A 129 4.14 10.84 6.42
N THR A 130 3.61 10.98 5.20
CA THR A 130 3.64 12.26 4.48
C THR A 130 2.86 13.35 5.21
N LEU A 131 1.67 13.04 5.71
CA LEU A 131 0.87 13.99 6.50
C LEU A 131 1.60 14.39 7.79
N ALA A 132 2.15 13.42 8.53
CA ALA A 132 2.88 13.69 9.75
C ALA A 132 4.11 14.58 9.53
N HIS A 133 4.85 14.35 8.44
CA HIS A 133 5.99 15.18 8.06
C HIS A 133 5.59 16.61 7.70
N ARG A 134 4.47 16.79 6.98
CA ARG A 134 3.94 18.13 6.66
C ARG A 134 3.47 18.88 7.91
N MET A 135 2.94 18.15 8.88
CA MET A 135 2.50 18.68 10.17
C MET A 135 3.64 18.82 11.18
N VAL A 136 4.84 18.30 10.86
CA VAL A 136 6.00 18.29 11.75
C VAL A 136 5.68 17.61 13.10
N ILE A 137 4.93 16.51 13.06
CA ILE A 137 4.56 15.74 14.26
C ILE A 137 5.35 14.41 14.36
N PRO A 138 5.82 14.03 15.56
CA PRO A 138 6.34 12.70 15.78
C PRO A 138 5.21 11.67 15.65
N TYR A 139 5.38 10.66 14.79
CA TYR A 139 4.33 9.68 14.48
C TYR A 139 4.64 8.25 14.95
N HIS A 140 5.75 8.04 15.67
CA HIS A 140 6.18 6.70 16.10
C HIS A 140 5.17 6.01 17.03
N ASP A 141 4.44 6.77 17.86
CA ASP A 141 3.38 6.27 18.75
C ASP A 141 1.98 6.39 18.15
N MET A 142 1.86 6.72 16.85
CA MET A 142 0.57 6.86 16.18
C MET A 142 -0.17 5.52 16.14
N ARG A 143 -1.40 5.51 16.68
CA ARG A 143 -2.31 4.38 16.46
C ARG A 143 -2.82 4.44 15.02
N VAL A 144 -2.35 3.51 14.19
CA VAL A 144 -2.82 3.41 12.81
C VAL A 144 -4.11 2.61 12.72
N VAL A 145 -5.12 3.17 12.05
CA VAL A 145 -6.41 2.55 11.76
C VAL A 145 -6.67 2.64 10.26
N SER A 146 -7.01 1.53 9.63
CA SER A 146 -7.50 1.52 8.25
C SER A 146 -9.00 1.29 8.24
N LEU A 147 -9.74 2.21 7.62
CA LEU A 147 -11.17 2.10 7.32
C LEU A 147 -11.41 1.68 5.87
N THR A 148 -10.37 1.59 5.04
CA THR A 148 -10.47 1.24 3.62
C THR A 148 -11.04 -0.16 3.43
N GLY A 149 -12.33 -0.23 3.07
CA GLY A 149 -13.08 -1.49 2.94
C GLY A 149 -13.25 -2.25 4.27
N ARG A 150 -13.17 -1.56 5.42
CA ARG A 150 -13.17 -2.16 6.76
C ARG A 150 -14.21 -1.49 7.66
N PRO A 151 -14.79 -2.21 8.65
CA PRO A 151 -15.77 -1.64 9.58
C PRO A 151 -15.14 -0.63 10.55
N TRP A 152 -16.00 0.13 11.25
CA TRP A 152 -15.61 1.19 12.20
C TRP A 152 -14.86 0.70 13.45
N HIS A 153 -14.89 -0.61 13.75
CA HIS A 153 -14.38 -1.16 15.01
C HIS A 153 -12.95 -0.75 15.37
N GLY A 154 -12.06 -0.60 14.37
CA GLY A 154 -10.69 -0.16 14.61
C GLY A 154 -10.60 1.29 15.10
N LEU A 155 -11.43 2.18 14.53
CA LEU A 155 -11.51 3.58 14.96
C LEU A 155 -12.19 3.67 16.33
N ASP A 156 -13.31 2.96 16.50
CA ASP A 156 -14.06 2.96 17.76
C ASP A 156 -13.17 2.52 18.92
N ARG A 157 -12.38 1.44 18.73
CA ARG A 157 -11.41 0.98 19.74
C ARG A 157 -10.36 2.04 20.06
N ALA A 158 -9.78 2.69 19.04
CA ALA A 158 -8.75 3.70 19.26
C ALA A 158 -9.28 4.91 20.04
N LEU A 159 -10.54 5.30 19.80
CA LEU A 159 -11.22 6.37 20.53
C LEU A 159 -11.57 5.94 21.97
N ILE A 160 -12.08 4.73 22.18
CA ILE A 160 -12.39 4.17 23.53
C ILE A 160 -11.12 4.05 24.38
N GLU A 161 -10.00 3.66 23.77
CA GLU A 161 -8.69 3.58 24.43
C GLU A 161 -8.04 4.96 24.63
N CYS A 162 -8.72 6.05 24.26
CA CYS A 162 -8.21 7.42 24.35
C CYS A 162 -6.81 7.58 23.72
N CYS A 163 -6.57 6.92 22.58
CA CYS A 163 -5.28 7.01 21.89
C CYS A 163 -4.98 8.48 21.55
N PRO A 164 -3.80 9.02 21.89
CA PRO A 164 -3.51 10.45 21.76
C PRO A 164 -3.31 10.90 20.30
N LEU A 165 -2.86 10.00 19.42
CA LEU A 165 -2.67 10.26 18.00
C LEU A 165 -3.18 9.08 17.18
N ILE A 166 -4.18 9.31 16.33
CA ILE A 166 -4.82 8.28 15.51
C ILE A 166 -4.64 8.64 14.03
N GLY A 167 -3.90 7.81 13.30
CA GLY A 167 -3.76 7.92 11.86
C GLY A 167 -4.82 7.08 11.16
N VAL A 168 -5.76 7.73 10.46
CA VAL A 168 -6.89 7.03 9.82
C VAL A 168 -6.72 7.00 8.30
N LEU A 169 -6.68 5.81 7.71
CA LEU A 169 -6.80 5.61 6.26
C LEU A 169 -8.28 5.50 5.87
N THR A 170 -8.73 6.33 4.95
CA THR A 170 -10.15 6.48 4.58
C THR A 170 -10.50 5.76 3.28
N ASP A 171 -11.79 5.75 2.94
CA ASP A 171 -12.29 5.36 1.62
C ASP A 171 -13.44 6.27 1.16
N ARG A 172 -14.15 5.86 0.10
CA ARG A 172 -15.24 6.64 -0.50
C ARG A 172 -16.49 6.71 0.38
N GLU A 173 -16.66 5.80 1.34
CA GLU A 173 -17.80 5.76 2.26
C GLU A 173 -17.42 6.37 3.63
N ARG A 174 -16.30 5.92 4.19
CA ARG A 174 -15.73 6.33 5.47
C ARG A 174 -14.80 7.51 5.24
N THR A 175 -15.38 8.57 4.71
CA THR A 175 -14.71 9.84 4.40
C THR A 175 -14.32 10.59 5.69
N PRO A 176 -13.44 11.59 5.61
CA PRO A 176 -13.16 12.46 6.75
C PRO A 176 -14.42 13.07 7.39
N ALA A 177 -15.40 13.49 6.58
CA ALA A 177 -16.66 14.03 7.06
C ALA A 177 -17.50 12.98 7.81
N ALA A 178 -17.56 11.75 7.31
CA ALA A 178 -18.25 10.65 7.99
C ALA A 178 -17.59 10.29 9.33
N ILE A 179 -16.25 10.32 9.38
CA ILE A 179 -15.47 10.12 10.62
C ILE A 179 -15.81 11.22 11.63
N ALA A 180 -15.71 12.49 11.23
CA ALA A 180 -16.00 13.62 12.12
C ALA A 180 -17.46 13.56 12.65
N ARG A 181 -18.42 13.25 11.78
CA ARG A 181 -19.83 13.06 12.18
C ARG A 181 -19.95 11.96 13.23
N ARG A 182 -19.38 10.78 12.97
CA ARG A 182 -19.39 9.66 13.91
C ARG A 182 -18.77 10.03 15.26
N MET A 183 -17.64 10.72 15.26
CA MET A 183 -16.99 11.16 16.49
C MET A 183 -17.91 12.06 17.31
N MET A 184 -18.56 13.04 16.67
CA MET A 184 -19.54 13.91 17.34
C MET A 184 -20.76 13.14 17.85
N ASP A 185 -21.29 12.18 17.08
CA ASP A 185 -22.47 11.38 17.47
C ASP A 185 -22.22 10.55 18.74
N PHE A 186 -20.96 10.19 19.02
CA PHE A 186 -20.54 9.48 20.23
C PHE A 186 -19.88 10.37 21.29
N GLY A 187 -19.89 11.69 21.11
CA GLY A 187 -19.40 12.66 22.11
C GLY A 187 -17.88 12.84 22.15
N TYR A 188 -17.15 12.47 21.10
CA TYR A 188 -15.70 12.72 20.98
C TYR A 188 -15.43 14.10 20.38
N ASP A 189 -15.50 15.13 21.20
CA ASP A 189 -15.20 16.54 20.86
C ASP A 189 -13.79 17.00 21.32
N ASN A 190 -13.02 16.09 21.93
CA ASN A 190 -11.71 16.32 22.53
C ASN A 190 -10.53 16.06 21.57
N TYR A 191 -10.79 15.84 20.28
CA TYR A 191 -9.79 15.55 19.25
C TYR A 191 -9.73 16.65 18.20
N LEU A 192 -8.51 17.02 17.78
CA LEU A 192 -8.29 17.85 16.60
C LEU A 192 -8.11 16.96 15.37
N MET A 193 -8.97 17.10 14.36
CA MET A 193 -8.85 16.38 13.10
C MET A 193 -8.14 17.22 12.04
N THR A 194 -7.07 16.69 11.45
CA THR A 194 -6.40 17.26 10.27
C THR A 194 -6.62 16.34 9.07
N VAL A 195 -6.98 16.90 7.93
CA VAL A 195 -7.21 16.15 6.69
C VAL A 195 -6.13 16.48 5.68
N GLY A 196 -5.49 15.45 5.14
CA GLY A 196 -4.52 15.56 4.06
C GLY A 196 -5.09 15.03 2.75
N GLU A 197 -5.12 15.87 1.71
CA GLU A 197 -5.53 15.49 0.36
C GLU A 197 -4.38 15.76 -0.62
N ASN A 198 -4.30 14.97 -1.70
CA ASN A 198 -3.26 15.10 -2.73
C ASN A 198 -1.83 15.14 -2.14
N LEU A 199 -1.56 14.27 -1.16
CA LEU A 199 -0.38 14.37 -0.29
C LEU A 199 0.96 14.14 -0.99
N GLY A 200 0.97 13.51 -2.17
CA GLY A 200 2.15 13.32 -2.99
C GLY A 200 2.45 14.46 -3.95
N ASN A 201 1.54 15.42 -4.11
CA ASN A 201 1.76 16.60 -4.96
C ASN A 201 2.42 17.72 -4.13
N ALA A 202 3.36 18.45 -4.74
CA ALA A 202 4.05 19.59 -4.15
C ALA A 202 3.14 20.82 -4.04
#